data_AF-A0A5N0TC46-F1
#
_entry.id   AF-A0A5N0TC46-F1
#
_cell.length_a   1.000
_cell.length_b   1.000
_cell.length_c   1.000
_cell.angle_alpha   90.00
_cell.angle_beta   90.00
_cell.angle_gamma   90.00
#
_symmetry.space_group_name_H-M   'P 1'
#
loop_
_entity.id
_entity.type
_entity.pdbx_description
1 polymer ?
#
loop_
_entity_poly.entity_id
_entity_poly.type
_entity_poly.pdbx_seq_one_letter_code
_entity_poly.pdbx_strand_id
1 'polypeptide(L)'
;MRPWPRKYPGAGRWSLLALATALALAGGSVVMASDGATVDAGPDFAALAALTPGEQYRRLGLMRLAGQGVAPALLDAVRAMQAERAAQAPAQAEFDPDDYTTPLARIVGQAQMRLGAASLFEMTAQHDAALAAQMDALSAAHPVLIELVNRDAISEDAILVRTAIAEALADVLPAELEPSLDTYRGRTLYLRNELEFGDFDAELGRLTDAAIDAVGGRTDAWQRMFDDETQTDSFDQHIRAAESFYTREPTDADRAEKLLNEIAEDVILLDTNPVP
;
A
#
# COMPACT_ATOMS: atom_id res chain seq x y z
N MET A 1 21.26 1.05 0.66
CA MET A 1 20.42 0.36 1.65
C MET A 1 20.13 1.32 2.79
N ARG A 2 18.91 1.87 2.86
CA ARG A 2 18.42 2.66 3.99
C ARG A 2 17.27 1.90 4.64
N PRO A 3 17.17 1.84 5.98
CA PRO A 3 16.09 1.15 6.66
C PRO A 3 14.77 1.93 6.53
N TRP A 4 13.70 1.22 6.24
CA TRP A 4 12.32 1.74 6.18
C TRP A 4 11.81 2.13 7.58
N PRO A 5 11.09 3.25 7.74
CA PRO A 5 10.50 3.63 9.01
C PRO A 5 9.18 2.87 9.26
N ARG A 6 9.15 2.03 10.30
CA ARG A 6 7.92 1.42 10.83
C ARG A 6 7.11 2.45 11.61
N LYS A 7 5.88 2.73 11.16
CA LYS A 7 4.82 3.30 12.02
C LYS A 7 3.83 2.19 12.37
N TYR A 8 3.97 1.62 13.56
CA TYR A 8 2.89 0.84 14.19
C TYR A 8 2.26 1.70 15.28
N PRO A 9 0.94 1.91 15.28
CA PRO A 9 0.21 2.26 16.48
C PRO A 9 -0.51 1.03 17.07
N GLY A 10 -0.35 0.82 18.37
CA GLY A 10 -1.39 0.22 19.22
C GLY A 10 -1.25 -1.26 19.56
N ALA A 11 -0.56 -1.53 20.68
CA ALA A 11 -0.72 -2.75 21.45
C ALA A 11 -2.12 -2.82 22.11
N GLY A 12 -2.76 -3.99 22.09
CA GLY A 12 -4.08 -4.18 22.68
C GLY A 12 -4.45 -5.64 22.95
N ARG A 13 -3.99 -6.16 24.11
CA ARG A 13 -4.66 -7.15 24.98
C ARG A 13 -5.10 -8.50 24.38
N TRP A 14 -4.25 -9.49 24.63
CA TRP A 14 -4.57 -10.92 24.61
C TRP A 14 -5.68 -11.23 25.63
N SER A 15 -6.79 -11.82 25.18
CA SER A 15 -7.80 -12.40 26.07
C SER A 15 -7.83 -13.91 25.86
N LEU A 16 -7.27 -14.60 26.87
CA LEU A 16 -7.48 -16.01 27.17
C LEU A 16 -8.98 -16.28 27.34
N LEU A 17 -9.54 -17.24 26.60
CA LEU A 17 -10.69 -18.00 27.10
C LEU A 17 -10.76 -19.37 26.44
N ALA A 18 -10.77 -20.36 27.32
CA ALA A 18 -10.78 -21.78 27.05
C ALA A 18 -12.20 -22.33 26.88
N LEU A 19 -12.25 -23.52 26.27
CA LEU A 19 -13.22 -24.61 26.46
C LEU A 19 -14.70 -24.37 26.09
N ALA A 20 -15.20 -25.18 25.15
CA ALA A 20 -16.37 -26.01 25.38
C ALA A 20 -16.44 -27.17 24.37
N THR A 21 -16.55 -28.37 24.93
CA THR A 21 -16.77 -29.67 24.30
C THR A 21 -18.16 -29.77 23.67
N ALA A 22 -18.29 -30.44 22.51
CA ALA A 22 -19.54 -31.10 22.14
C ALA A 22 -19.27 -32.35 21.27
N LEU A 23 -19.47 -33.49 21.93
CA LEU A 23 -19.60 -34.84 21.41
C LEU A 23 -20.85 -34.95 20.54
N ALA A 24 -20.75 -35.53 19.34
CA ALA A 24 -21.89 -36.12 18.64
C ALA A 24 -21.44 -37.37 17.85
N LEU A 25 -21.75 -38.52 18.44
CA LEU A 25 -21.81 -39.82 17.78
C LEU A 25 -22.97 -39.85 16.77
N ALA A 26 -22.69 -40.27 15.54
CA ALA A 26 -23.52 -41.08 14.64
C ALA A 26 -22.75 -41.17 13.30
N GLY A 27 -22.49 -42.29 12.63
CA GLY A 27 -22.97 -43.65 12.70
C GLY A 27 -22.89 -44.22 11.27
N GLY A 28 -22.14 -45.32 11.05
CA GLY A 28 -22.04 -46.07 9.79
C GLY A 28 -21.09 -45.43 8.76
N SER A 29 -20.16 -46.12 8.10
CA SER A 29 -20.04 -47.54 7.76
C SER A 29 -18.57 -47.84 7.50
N VAL A 30 -18.09 -48.99 7.99
CA VAL A 30 -16.79 -49.54 7.59
C VAL A 30 -16.90 -50.02 6.15
N VAL A 31 -16.13 -49.41 5.24
CA VAL A 31 -15.74 -50.03 3.98
C VAL A 31 -14.22 -50.21 4.04
N MET A 32 -13.81 -51.45 4.31
CA MET A 32 -12.45 -51.92 4.09
C MET A 32 -12.27 -52.08 2.58
N ALA A 33 -11.60 -51.13 1.95
CA ALA A 33 -11.00 -51.29 0.65
C ALA A 33 -9.54 -50.82 0.75
N SER A 34 -8.63 -51.77 0.70
CA SER A 34 -7.19 -51.54 0.57
C SER A 34 -6.90 -51.11 -0.86
N ASP A 35 -6.85 -49.80 -1.09
CA ASP A 35 -6.16 -49.18 -2.22
C ASP A 35 -5.40 -47.98 -1.66
N GLY A 36 -4.16 -47.79 -2.12
CA GLY A 36 -3.19 -46.86 -1.53
C GLY A 36 -3.82 -45.52 -1.15
N ALA A 37 -3.90 -45.26 0.15
CA ALA A 37 -4.42 -44.01 0.68
C ALA A 37 -3.49 -42.87 0.23
N THR A 38 -3.79 -42.29 -0.93
CA THR A 38 -3.46 -40.90 -1.19
C THR A 38 -4.19 -40.13 -0.11
N VAL A 39 -3.45 -39.65 0.89
CA VAL A 39 -3.97 -38.64 1.81
C VAL A 39 -4.38 -37.48 0.91
N ASP A 40 -5.69 -37.32 0.69
CA ASP A 40 -6.27 -36.18 0.02
C ASP A 40 -6.03 -34.99 0.95
N ALA A 41 -4.86 -34.37 0.81
CA ALA A 41 -4.44 -33.19 1.55
C ALA A 41 -5.13 -31.94 0.99
N GLY A 42 -6.45 -32.05 0.80
CA GLY A 42 -7.30 -30.92 0.50
C GLY A 42 -7.27 -29.93 1.67
N PRO A 43 -7.52 -28.64 1.41
CA PRO A 43 -7.67 -27.67 2.48
C PRO A 43 -8.73 -28.15 3.47
N ASP A 44 -8.47 -28.07 4.78
CA ASP A 44 -9.52 -28.29 5.77
C ASP A 44 -10.49 -27.10 5.75
N PHE A 45 -11.38 -27.11 4.75
CA PHE A 45 -12.42 -26.11 4.59
C PHE A 45 -13.37 -26.07 5.79
N ALA A 46 -13.46 -27.16 6.56
CA ALA A 46 -14.27 -27.20 7.78
C ALA A 46 -13.61 -26.40 8.91
N ALA A 47 -12.29 -26.47 9.06
CA ALA A 47 -11.54 -25.60 9.97
C ALA A 47 -11.64 -24.12 9.57
N LEU A 48 -11.61 -23.81 8.26
CA LEU A 48 -11.79 -22.45 7.77
C LEU A 48 -13.20 -21.88 8.05
N ALA A 49 -14.24 -22.72 8.02
CA ALA A 49 -15.62 -22.28 8.23
C ALA A 49 -15.87 -21.66 9.62
N ALA A 50 -15.02 -21.95 10.62
CA ALA A 50 -15.10 -21.35 11.95
C ALA A 50 -14.59 -19.89 12.01
N LEU A 51 -13.87 -19.43 10.99
CA LEU A 51 -13.29 -18.09 10.92
C LEU A 51 -14.28 -17.07 10.36
N THR A 52 -14.01 -15.77 10.60
CA THR A 52 -14.77 -14.70 9.94
C THR A 52 -14.56 -14.74 8.42
N PRO A 53 -15.53 -14.31 7.58
CA PRO A 53 -15.38 -14.35 6.12
C PRO A 53 -14.13 -13.62 5.60
N GLY A 54 -13.76 -12.50 6.23
CA GLY A 54 -12.54 -11.76 5.89
C GLY A 54 -11.27 -12.56 6.20
N GLU A 55 -11.23 -13.27 7.33
CA GLU A 55 -10.09 -14.11 7.68
C GLU A 55 -10.02 -15.38 6.82
N GLN A 56 -11.16 -15.98 6.47
CA GLN A 56 -11.21 -17.08 5.48
C GLN A 56 -10.60 -16.64 4.16
N TYR A 57 -11.03 -15.48 3.64
CA TYR A 57 -10.52 -14.92 2.40
C TYR A 57 -9.02 -14.62 2.47
N ARG A 58 -8.55 -14.06 3.59
CA ARG A 58 -7.13 -13.79 3.84
C ARG A 58 -6.29 -15.07 3.82
N ARG A 59 -6.72 -16.11 4.55
CA ARG A 59 -6.00 -17.39 4.61
C ARG A 59 -5.94 -18.08 3.26
N LEU A 60 -7.07 -18.18 2.56
CA LEU A 60 -7.14 -18.76 1.22
C LEU A 60 -6.25 -17.98 0.25
N GLY A 61 -6.29 -16.64 0.30
CA GLY A 61 -5.44 -15.78 -0.52
C GLY A 61 -3.95 -16.00 -0.25
N LEU A 62 -3.56 -16.10 1.02
CA LEU A 62 -2.17 -16.34 1.41
C LEU A 62 -1.69 -17.73 1.00
N MET A 63 -2.47 -18.78 1.29
CA MET A 63 -2.16 -20.16 0.85
C MET A 63 -1.97 -20.21 -0.65
N ARG A 64 -2.89 -19.59 -1.40
CA ARG A 64 -2.79 -19.50 -2.85
C ARG A 64 -1.49 -18.79 -3.21
N LEU A 65 -1.32 -17.51 -2.89
CA LEU A 65 -0.16 -16.69 -3.26
C LEU A 65 1.19 -17.32 -2.86
N ALA A 66 1.28 -17.98 -1.71
CA ALA A 66 2.50 -18.63 -1.25
C ALA A 66 2.83 -19.91 -2.04
N GLY A 67 1.81 -20.68 -2.48
CA GLY A 67 1.99 -21.94 -3.20
C GLY A 67 2.05 -21.86 -4.72
N GLN A 68 1.56 -20.79 -5.35
CA GLN A 68 1.56 -20.68 -6.83
C GLN A 68 2.96 -20.47 -7.44
N GLY A 69 3.07 -20.76 -8.74
CA GLY A 69 4.24 -20.41 -9.55
C GLY A 69 5.46 -21.30 -9.31
N VAL A 70 5.23 -22.51 -8.80
CA VAL A 70 6.25 -23.54 -8.60
C VAL A 70 6.43 -24.31 -9.91
N ALA A 71 7.68 -24.49 -10.34
CA ALA A 71 7.98 -25.29 -11.53
C ALA A 71 7.72 -26.79 -11.25
N PRO A 72 7.24 -27.57 -12.23
CA PRO A 72 6.94 -29.00 -12.03
C PRO A 72 8.13 -29.80 -11.47
N ALA A 73 9.34 -29.53 -11.97
CA ALA A 73 10.56 -30.19 -11.51
C ALA A 73 10.89 -29.89 -10.03
N LEU A 74 10.56 -28.69 -9.56
CA LEU A 74 10.71 -28.34 -8.14
C LEU A 74 9.67 -29.08 -7.31
N LEU A 75 8.41 -29.10 -7.75
CA LEU A 75 7.35 -29.84 -7.05
C LEU A 75 7.69 -31.33 -6.91
N ASP A 76 8.13 -31.98 -7.97
CA ASP A 76 8.52 -33.39 -7.96
C ASP A 76 9.71 -33.66 -7.02
N ALA A 77 10.66 -32.73 -6.94
CA ALA A 77 11.78 -32.85 -6.01
C ALA A 77 11.33 -32.73 -4.54
N VAL A 78 10.49 -31.75 -4.20
CA VAL A 78 10.02 -31.62 -2.82
C VAL A 78 9.11 -32.80 -2.43
N ARG A 79 8.33 -33.35 -3.37
CA ARG A 79 7.57 -34.61 -3.17
C ARG A 79 8.49 -35.78 -2.83
N ALA A 80 9.55 -35.98 -3.60
CA ALA A 80 10.52 -37.05 -3.36
C ALA A 80 11.15 -36.92 -1.96
N MET A 81 11.53 -35.70 -1.58
CA MET A 81 12.08 -35.41 -0.25
C MET A 81 11.07 -35.71 0.88
N GLN A 82 9.79 -35.40 0.69
CA GLN A 82 8.75 -35.75 1.67
C GLN A 82 8.59 -37.28 1.80
N ALA A 83 8.55 -38.00 0.68
CA ALA A 83 8.40 -39.45 0.69
C ALA A 83 9.58 -40.13 1.39
N GLU A 84 10.82 -39.68 1.13
CA GLU A 84 12.02 -40.16 1.82
C GLU A 84 11.97 -39.85 3.32
N ARG A 85 11.50 -38.67 3.72
CA ARG A 85 11.33 -38.30 5.12
C ARG A 85 10.29 -39.17 5.82
N ALA A 86 9.14 -39.38 5.21
CA ALA A 86 8.06 -40.21 5.75
C ALA A 86 8.52 -41.66 5.97
N ALA A 87 9.36 -42.19 5.07
CA ALA A 87 9.98 -43.50 5.22
C ALA A 87 10.99 -43.56 6.38
N GLN A 88 11.69 -42.46 6.67
CA GLN A 88 12.73 -42.39 7.70
C GLN A 88 12.19 -42.06 9.10
N ALA A 89 11.09 -41.30 9.21
CA ALA A 89 10.53 -40.84 10.47
C ALA A 89 9.01 -40.60 10.36
N PRO A 90 8.18 -41.65 10.43
CA PRO A 90 6.72 -41.56 10.24
C PRO A 90 5.96 -40.79 11.34
N ALA A 91 6.62 -40.33 12.40
CA ALA A 91 5.99 -39.75 13.60
C ALA A 91 6.33 -38.27 13.85
N GLN A 92 6.94 -37.55 12.90
CA GLN A 92 7.24 -36.12 13.10
C GLN A 92 6.16 -35.22 12.52
N ALA A 93 5.55 -34.43 13.42
CA ALA A 93 4.68 -33.27 13.24
C ALA A 93 3.84 -33.27 11.95
N GLU A 94 2.56 -33.61 12.12
CA GLU A 94 1.48 -33.35 11.18
C GLU A 94 1.60 -31.91 10.67
N PHE A 95 1.75 -31.77 9.36
CA PHE A 95 1.80 -30.47 8.69
C PHE A 95 0.45 -29.79 8.87
N ASP A 96 0.44 -28.58 9.43
CA ASP A 96 -0.73 -27.72 9.45
C ASP A 96 -0.57 -26.62 8.38
N PRO A 97 -1.33 -26.65 7.28
CA PRO A 97 -1.37 -25.56 6.31
C PRO A 97 -1.67 -24.20 6.96
N ASP A 98 -2.35 -24.18 8.10
CA ASP A 98 -2.66 -22.94 8.83
C ASP A 98 -1.41 -22.28 9.43
N ASP A 99 -0.32 -23.01 9.67
CA ASP A 99 0.96 -22.43 10.14
C ASP A 99 1.56 -21.44 9.12
N TYR A 100 1.15 -21.55 7.86
CA TYR A 100 1.61 -20.73 6.73
C TYR A 100 0.67 -19.57 6.43
N THR A 101 -0.36 -19.38 7.25
CA THR A 101 -1.36 -18.31 7.10
C THR A 101 -1.03 -17.04 7.88
N THR A 102 0.17 -16.98 8.48
CA THR A 102 0.64 -15.81 9.22
C THR A 102 2.12 -15.52 8.94
N PRO A 103 2.59 -14.27 9.15
CA PRO A 103 4.01 -13.92 9.10
C PRO A 103 4.89 -14.70 10.09
N LEU A 104 4.29 -15.33 11.11
CA LEU A 104 5.01 -16.14 12.08
C LEU A 104 5.52 -17.45 11.49
N ALA A 105 5.05 -17.85 10.30
CA ALA A 105 5.61 -18.95 9.53
C ALA A 105 7.14 -18.84 9.42
N ARG A 106 7.71 -17.62 9.34
CA ARG A 106 9.18 -17.42 9.29
C ARG A 106 9.95 -17.87 10.55
N ILE A 107 9.27 -18.06 11.68
CA ILE A 107 9.88 -18.48 12.95
C ILE A 107 9.94 -20.01 13.04
N VAL A 108 9.20 -20.70 12.16
CA VAL A 108 9.21 -22.15 12.01
C VAL A 108 10.62 -22.59 11.59
N GLY A 109 11.13 -23.69 12.17
CA GLY A 109 12.47 -24.17 11.84
C GLY A 109 12.57 -24.56 10.36
N GLN A 110 13.74 -24.38 9.72
CA GLN A 110 13.94 -24.66 8.29
C GLN A 110 13.44 -26.05 7.86
N ALA A 111 13.60 -27.08 8.70
CA ALA A 111 13.11 -28.43 8.40
C ALA A 111 11.58 -28.52 8.32
N GLN A 112 10.86 -27.83 9.20
CA GLN A 112 9.40 -27.73 9.19
C GLN A 112 8.93 -26.86 8.02
N MET A 113 9.61 -25.74 7.76
CA MET A 113 9.36 -24.87 6.60
C MET A 113 9.40 -25.67 5.28
N ARG A 114 10.40 -26.53 5.08
CA ARG A 114 10.50 -27.42 3.91
C ARG A 114 9.36 -28.43 3.81
N LEU A 115 9.01 -29.05 4.94
CA LEU A 115 7.94 -30.03 4.98
C LEU A 115 6.62 -29.38 4.57
N GLY A 116 6.29 -28.23 5.12
CA GLY A 116 5.05 -27.57 4.74
C GLY A 116 5.07 -26.88 3.39
N ALA A 117 6.25 -26.55 2.84
CA ALA A 117 6.36 -26.05 1.48
C ALA A 117 5.84 -27.08 0.45
N ALA A 118 6.23 -28.36 0.54
CA ALA A 118 5.72 -29.36 -0.41
C ALA A 118 4.21 -29.56 -0.27
N SER A 119 3.70 -29.65 0.95
CA SER A 119 2.27 -29.83 1.16
C SER A 119 1.46 -28.63 0.67
N LEU A 120 1.96 -27.41 0.89
CA LEU A 120 1.40 -26.18 0.33
C LEU A 120 1.42 -26.17 -1.21
N PHE A 121 2.54 -26.58 -1.82
CA PHE A 121 2.67 -26.67 -3.28
C PHE A 121 1.74 -27.74 -3.85
N GLU A 122 1.61 -28.88 -3.19
CA GLU A 122 0.71 -29.96 -3.59
C GLU A 122 -0.74 -29.51 -3.51
N MET A 123 -1.13 -28.95 -2.37
CA MET A 123 -2.49 -28.45 -2.13
C MET A 123 -2.86 -27.38 -3.16
N THR A 124 -1.96 -26.43 -3.45
CA THR A 124 -2.23 -25.42 -4.48
C THR A 124 -2.24 -26.00 -5.88
N ALA A 125 -1.34 -26.92 -6.24
CA ALA A 125 -1.33 -27.56 -7.54
C ALA A 125 -2.60 -28.38 -7.81
N GLN A 126 -3.15 -29.04 -6.79
CA GLN A 126 -4.34 -29.88 -6.89
C GLN A 126 -5.65 -29.09 -6.77
N HIS A 127 -5.67 -28.04 -5.94
CA HIS A 127 -6.91 -27.36 -5.54
C HIS A 127 -6.98 -25.88 -5.90
N ASP A 128 -6.09 -25.31 -6.74
CA ASP A 128 -6.12 -23.88 -7.08
C ASP A 128 -7.50 -23.39 -7.54
N ALA A 129 -8.15 -24.16 -8.42
CA ALA A 129 -9.49 -23.82 -8.92
C ALA A 129 -10.56 -23.84 -7.82
N ALA A 130 -10.47 -24.79 -6.88
CA ALA A 130 -11.39 -24.87 -5.75
C ALA A 130 -11.17 -23.74 -4.75
N LEU A 131 -9.90 -23.40 -4.46
CA LEU A 131 -9.52 -22.25 -3.64
C LEU A 131 -10.04 -20.94 -4.24
N ALA A 132 -9.86 -20.75 -5.56
CA ALA A 132 -10.37 -19.59 -6.28
C ALA A 132 -11.90 -19.50 -6.22
N ALA A 133 -12.60 -20.60 -6.51
CA ALA A 133 -14.06 -20.64 -6.45
C ALA A 133 -14.60 -20.33 -5.05
N GLN A 134 -13.92 -20.79 -4.00
CA GLN A 134 -14.30 -20.48 -2.62
C GLN A 134 -14.09 -18.99 -2.29
N MET A 135 -12.98 -18.38 -2.74
CA MET A 135 -12.74 -16.95 -2.58
C MET A 135 -13.78 -16.09 -3.33
N ASP A 136 -14.17 -16.51 -4.53
CA ASP A 136 -15.21 -15.86 -5.33
C ASP A 136 -16.58 -15.98 -4.65
N ALA A 137 -16.91 -17.17 -4.11
CA ALA A 137 -18.13 -17.39 -3.35
C ALA A 137 -18.18 -16.52 -2.08
N LEU A 138 -17.07 -16.41 -1.34
CA LEU A 138 -16.96 -15.53 -0.18
C LEU A 138 -17.14 -14.06 -0.57
N SER A 139 -16.54 -13.64 -1.68
CA SER A 139 -16.67 -12.26 -2.20
C SER A 139 -18.11 -11.94 -2.59
N ALA A 140 -18.81 -12.89 -3.23
CA ALA A 140 -20.20 -12.72 -3.62
C ALA A 140 -21.16 -12.72 -2.41
N ALA A 141 -20.90 -13.57 -1.42
CA ALA A 141 -21.73 -13.67 -0.22
C ALA A 141 -21.51 -12.52 0.77
N HIS A 142 -20.28 -11.97 0.84
CA HIS A 142 -19.88 -11.01 1.86
C HIS A 142 -19.09 -9.81 1.28
N PRO A 143 -19.60 -9.08 0.27
CA PRO A 143 -18.83 -8.08 -0.48
C PRO A 143 -18.22 -7.00 0.43
N VAL A 144 -18.99 -6.44 1.36
CA VAL A 144 -18.51 -5.41 2.29
C VAL A 144 -17.39 -5.93 3.20
N LEU A 145 -17.50 -7.16 3.70
CA LEU A 145 -16.48 -7.73 4.58
C LEU A 145 -15.19 -8.02 3.82
N ILE A 146 -15.28 -8.42 2.54
CA ILE A 146 -14.13 -8.69 1.70
C ILE A 146 -13.46 -7.38 1.21
N GLU A 147 -14.23 -6.30 0.99
CA GLU A 147 -13.65 -4.98 0.71
C GLU A 147 -12.80 -4.43 1.86
N LEU A 148 -13.16 -4.77 3.11
CA LEU A 148 -12.37 -4.39 4.29
C LEU A 148 -11.08 -5.20 4.47
N VAL A 149 -10.91 -6.29 3.71
CA VAL A 149 -9.68 -7.09 3.76
C VAL A 149 -8.57 -6.33 3.06
N ASN A 150 -7.50 -6.04 3.79
CA ASN A 150 -6.29 -5.46 3.23
C ASN A 150 -5.57 -6.49 2.34
N ARG A 151 -5.76 -6.37 1.03
CA ARG A 151 -5.16 -7.27 0.02
C ARG A 151 -3.64 -7.11 -0.05
N ASP A 152 -3.14 -5.91 0.19
CA ASP A 152 -1.70 -5.63 0.17
C ASP A 152 -1.00 -6.36 1.32
N ALA A 153 -1.61 -6.39 2.50
CA ALA A 153 -1.10 -7.16 3.64
C ALA A 153 -1.03 -8.67 3.34
N ILE A 154 -1.98 -9.22 2.56
CA ILE A 154 -1.92 -10.63 2.13
C ILE A 154 -0.70 -10.85 1.23
N SER A 155 -0.47 -9.94 0.27
CA SER A 155 0.66 -10.01 -0.65
C SER A 155 2.00 -9.83 0.07
N GLU A 156 2.10 -8.92 1.03
CA GLU A 156 3.27 -8.74 1.90
C GLU A 156 3.58 -10.03 2.68
N ASP A 157 2.57 -10.59 3.34
CA ASP A 157 2.70 -11.84 4.09
C ASP A 157 3.12 -12.98 3.17
N ALA A 158 2.55 -13.06 1.96
CA ALA A 158 2.92 -14.05 0.97
C ALA A 158 4.37 -13.90 0.53
N ILE A 159 4.86 -12.69 0.29
CA ILE A 159 6.27 -12.44 -0.06
C ILE A 159 7.18 -12.98 1.05
N LEU A 160 6.87 -12.72 2.31
CA LEU A 160 7.66 -13.21 3.45
C LEU A 160 7.69 -14.74 3.51
N VAL A 161 6.54 -15.39 3.37
CA VAL A 161 6.44 -16.86 3.37
C VAL A 161 7.21 -17.45 2.20
N ARG A 162 7.03 -16.90 0.98
CA ARG A 162 7.72 -17.38 -0.22
C ARG A 162 9.24 -17.23 -0.10
N THR A 163 9.73 -16.13 0.45
CA THR A 163 11.17 -15.93 0.70
C THR A 163 11.69 -16.97 1.68
N ALA A 164 11.00 -17.19 2.80
CA ALA A 164 11.41 -18.20 3.78
C ALA A 164 11.41 -19.63 3.20
N ILE A 165 10.42 -19.97 2.38
CA ILE A 165 10.37 -21.25 1.66
C ILE A 165 11.56 -21.37 0.70
N ALA A 166 11.83 -20.34 -0.11
CA ALA A 166 12.93 -20.36 -1.07
C ALA A 166 14.29 -20.51 -0.39
N GLU A 167 14.51 -19.85 0.76
CA GLU A 167 15.71 -19.99 1.58
C GLU A 167 15.82 -21.40 2.16
N ALA A 168 14.74 -21.94 2.74
CA ALA A 168 14.75 -23.27 3.34
C ALA A 168 15.01 -24.39 2.30
N LEU A 169 14.59 -24.20 1.06
CA LEU A 169 14.82 -25.12 -0.05
C LEU A 169 16.21 -24.99 -0.68
N ALA A 170 16.79 -23.78 -0.74
CA ALA A 170 18.10 -23.54 -1.33
C ALA A 170 19.22 -24.40 -0.70
N ASP A 171 19.13 -24.66 0.61
CA ASP A 171 20.15 -25.40 1.34
C ASP A 171 20.18 -26.92 1.05
N VAL A 172 19.14 -27.46 0.41
CA VAL A 172 18.95 -28.91 0.24
C VAL A 172 18.72 -29.34 -1.20
N LEU A 173 18.35 -28.42 -2.07
CA LEU A 173 18.12 -28.75 -3.46
C LEU A 173 19.44 -28.94 -4.20
N PRO A 174 19.51 -29.93 -5.11
CA PRO A 174 20.63 -30.11 -6.00
C PRO A 174 20.73 -28.94 -7.00
N ALA A 175 21.94 -28.65 -7.48
CA ALA A 175 22.22 -27.48 -8.32
C ALA A 175 21.42 -27.47 -9.64
N GLU A 176 21.05 -28.64 -10.15
CA GLU A 176 20.24 -28.81 -11.35
C GLU A 176 18.82 -28.23 -11.21
N LEU A 177 18.33 -28.06 -9.98
CA LEU A 177 17.01 -27.47 -9.69
C LEU A 177 17.06 -25.97 -9.42
N GLU A 178 18.25 -25.34 -9.45
CA GLU A 178 18.39 -23.90 -9.23
C GLU A 178 17.52 -23.07 -10.20
N PRO A 179 17.42 -23.38 -11.51
CA PRO A 179 16.52 -22.65 -12.41
C PRO A 179 15.03 -22.76 -12.03
N SER A 180 14.65 -23.89 -11.42
CA SER A 180 13.28 -24.10 -10.94
C SER A 180 13.00 -23.29 -9.68
N LEU A 181 13.98 -23.20 -8.78
CA LEU A 181 13.92 -22.34 -7.59
C LEU A 181 13.94 -20.85 -7.97
N ASP A 182 14.71 -20.47 -8.98
CA ASP A 182 14.73 -19.10 -9.52
C ASP A 182 13.41 -18.69 -10.15
N THR A 183 12.69 -19.63 -10.79
CA THR A 183 11.32 -19.37 -11.26
C THR A 183 10.41 -18.98 -10.09
N TYR A 184 10.50 -19.71 -8.97
CA TYR A 184 9.71 -19.43 -7.77
C TYR A 184 10.10 -18.08 -7.13
N ARG A 185 11.40 -17.77 -7.05
CA ARG A 185 11.92 -16.46 -6.59
C ARG A 185 11.49 -15.32 -7.51
N GLY A 186 11.51 -15.54 -8.83
CA GLY A 186 11.06 -14.58 -9.84
C GLY A 186 9.60 -14.20 -9.66
N ARG A 187 8.74 -15.17 -9.32
CA ARG A 187 7.34 -14.89 -8.97
C ARG A 187 7.19 -14.10 -7.67
N THR A 188 8.06 -14.31 -6.68
CA THR A 188 8.11 -13.47 -5.46
C THR A 188 8.50 -12.03 -5.79
N LEU A 189 9.49 -11.82 -6.66
CA LEU A 189 9.88 -10.50 -7.14
C LEU A 189 8.74 -9.82 -7.90
N TYR A 190 8.01 -10.56 -8.73
CA TYR A 190 6.84 -10.04 -9.42
C TYR A 190 5.79 -9.50 -8.44
N LEU A 191 5.41 -10.27 -7.42
CA LEU A 191 4.44 -9.83 -6.40
C LEU A 191 4.92 -8.58 -5.66
N ARG A 192 6.21 -8.52 -5.35
CA ARG A 192 6.81 -7.36 -4.71
C ARG A 192 6.75 -6.13 -5.61
N ASN A 193 7.05 -6.28 -6.90
CA ASN A 193 7.00 -5.18 -7.85
C ASN A 193 5.57 -4.66 -8.05
N GLU A 194 4.55 -5.53 -8.03
CA GLU A 194 3.15 -5.10 -8.07
C GLU A 194 2.79 -4.22 -6.86
N LEU A 195 3.20 -4.61 -5.65
CA LEU A 195 3.02 -3.79 -4.45
C LEU A 195 3.76 -2.45 -4.54
N GLU A 196 5.05 -2.49 -4.88
CA GLU A 196 5.88 -1.28 -4.98
C GLU A 196 5.36 -0.32 -6.07
N PHE A 197 4.77 -0.83 -7.15
CA PHE A 197 4.14 -0.01 -8.17
C PHE A 197 2.88 0.70 -7.65
N GLY A 198 2.02 -0.01 -6.92
CA GLY A 198 0.84 0.58 -6.30
C GLY A 198 1.19 1.72 -5.35
N ASP A 199 2.19 1.52 -4.49
CA ASP A 199 2.70 2.55 -3.58
C ASP A 199 3.27 3.76 -4.34
N PHE A 200 3.99 3.50 -5.43
CA PHE A 200 4.54 4.56 -6.27
C PHE A 200 3.46 5.38 -6.96
N ASP A 201 2.42 4.74 -7.49
CA ASP A 201 1.28 5.41 -8.13
C ASP A 201 0.51 6.30 -7.14
N ALA A 202 0.26 5.79 -5.93
CA ALA A 202 -0.37 6.56 -4.86
C ALA A 202 0.45 7.81 -4.47
N GLU A 203 1.78 7.68 -4.38
CA GLU A 203 2.66 8.80 -4.08
C GLU A 203 2.73 9.81 -5.25
N LEU A 204 2.73 9.33 -6.50
CA LEU A 204 2.63 10.21 -7.67
C LEU A 204 1.32 11.00 -7.67
N GLY A 205 0.19 10.38 -7.32
CA GLY A 205 -1.10 11.05 -7.16
C GLY A 205 -1.01 12.17 -6.12
N ARG A 206 -0.50 11.85 -4.93
CA ARG A 206 -0.32 12.83 -3.85
C ARG A 206 0.60 14.00 -4.24
N LEU A 207 1.69 13.73 -4.94
CA LEU A 207 2.61 14.76 -5.44
C LEU A 207 1.95 15.61 -6.53
N THR A 208 1.12 15.00 -7.38
CA THR A 208 0.36 15.69 -8.42
C THR A 208 -0.67 16.63 -7.80
N ASP A 209 -1.43 16.18 -6.81
CA ASP A 209 -2.40 17.00 -6.08
C ASP A 209 -1.71 18.19 -5.40
N ALA A 210 -0.59 17.95 -4.71
CA ALA A 210 0.19 19.00 -4.09
C ALA A 210 0.75 20.01 -5.11
N ALA A 211 1.14 19.54 -6.31
CA ALA A 211 1.60 20.41 -7.38
C ALA A 211 0.46 21.24 -7.98
N ILE A 212 -0.74 20.65 -8.15
CA ILE A 212 -1.94 21.36 -8.59
C ILE A 212 -2.28 22.48 -7.61
N ASP A 213 -2.33 22.20 -6.31
CA ASP A 213 -2.60 23.21 -5.28
C ASP A 213 -1.57 24.34 -5.30
N ALA A 214 -0.29 24.00 -5.46
CA ALA A 214 0.79 24.98 -5.52
C ALA A 214 0.75 25.84 -6.81
N VAL A 215 0.28 25.30 -7.93
CA VAL A 215 0.10 26.06 -9.17
C VAL A 215 -1.19 26.87 -9.13
N GLY A 216 -2.30 26.31 -8.66
CA GLY A 216 -3.57 27.01 -8.43
C GLY A 216 -3.39 28.20 -7.50
N GLY A 217 -2.74 28.01 -6.35
CA GLY A 217 -2.44 29.09 -5.41
C GLY A 217 -1.53 30.18 -6.00
N ARG A 218 -0.57 29.82 -6.88
CA ARG A 218 0.23 30.81 -7.61
C ARG A 218 -0.60 31.55 -8.64
N THR A 219 -1.46 30.87 -9.38
CA THR A 219 -2.31 31.47 -10.42
C THR A 219 -3.34 32.41 -9.80
N ASP A 220 -3.93 32.03 -8.66
CA ASP A 220 -4.81 32.88 -7.87
C ASP A 220 -4.07 34.10 -7.27
N ALA A 221 -2.79 33.95 -6.91
CA ALA A 221 -1.96 35.07 -6.46
C ALA A 221 -1.66 36.04 -7.60
N TRP A 222 -1.33 35.53 -8.79
CA TRP A 222 -1.16 36.36 -9.99
C TRP A 222 -2.45 37.06 -10.38
N GLN A 223 -3.59 36.36 -10.34
CA GLN A 223 -4.89 36.95 -10.65
C GLN A 223 -5.26 38.07 -9.66
N ARG A 224 -5.02 37.88 -8.35
CA ARG A 224 -5.19 38.96 -7.38
C ARG A 224 -4.28 40.15 -7.66
N MET A 225 -3.01 39.94 -8.04
CA MET A 225 -2.11 41.04 -8.39
C MET A 225 -2.61 41.83 -9.60
N PHE A 226 -3.11 41.16 -10.64
CA PHE A 226 -3.72 41.82 -11.80
C PHE A 226 -5.03 42.54 -11.47
N ASP A 227 -5.87 41.94 -10.61
CA ASP A 227 -7.13 42.54 -10.18
C ASP A 227 -6.92 43.74 -9.22
N ASP A 228 -5.85 43.74 -8.41
CA ASP A 228 -5.48 44.87 -7.53
C ASP A 228 -4.79 46.01 -8.31
N GLU A 229 -3.94 45.69 -9.30
CA GLU A 229 -3.27 46.68 -10.16
C GLU A 229 -4.22 47.32 -11.21
N THR A 230 -5.40 46.74 -11.44
CA THR A 230 -6.43 47.32 -12.33
C THR A 230 -7.41 48.25 -11.61
N GLN A 231 -7.15 48.64 -10.35
CA GLN A 231 -7.72 49.88 -9.80
C GLN A 231 -7.12 51.08 -10.54
N THR A 232 -7.71 51.34 -11.70
CA THR A 232 -7.43 52.44 -12.64
C THR A 232 -7.87 53.80 -12.08
N ASP A 233 -7.99 53.91 -10.75
CA ASP A 233 -8.42 55.11 -10.06
C ASP A 233 -7.35 56.20 -10.11
N SER A 234 -6.06 55.86 -10.21
CA SER A 234 -5.00 56.88 -10.27
C SER A 234 -5.00 57.67 -11.58
N PHE A 235 -5.33 57.02 -12.70
CA PHE A 235 -5.38 57.69 -14.01
C PHE A 235 -6.62 58.57 -14.13
N ASP A 236 -7.77 58.06 -13.70
CA ASP A 236 -9.03 58.81 -13.64
C ASP A 236 -8.95 59.97 -12.63
N GLN A 237 -8.28 59.79 -11.50
CA GLN A 237 -8.06 60.85 -10.50
C GLN A 237 -7.12 61.93 -11.04
N HIS A 238 -6.10 61.57 -11.83
CA HIS A 238 -5.23 62.54 -12.49
C HIS A 238 -5.95 63.30 -13.61
N ILE A 239 -6.82 62.65 -14.38
CA ILE A 239 -7.66 63.33 -15.39
C ILE A 239 -8.66 64.27 -14.71
N ARG A 240 -9.36 63.83 -13.66
CA ARG A 240 -10.28 64.69 -12.89
C ARG A 240 -9.56 65.86 -12.20
N ALA A 241 -8.35 65.64 -11.70
CA ALA A 241 -7.51 66.70 -11.13
C ALA A 241 -7.10 67.73 -12.20
N ALA A 242 -6.70 67.27 -13.39
CA ALA A 242 -6.36 68.13 -14.51
C ALA A 242 -7.58 68.93 -15.02
N GLU A 243 -8.76 68.29 -15.13
CA GLU A 243 -10.00 68.98 -15.49
C GLU A 243 -10.38 70.06 -14.46
N SER A 244 -10.17 69.80 -13.16
CA SER A 244 -10.45 70.78 -12.09
C SER A 244 -9.54 72.01 -12.13
N PHE A 245 -8.34 71.89 -12.69
CA PHE A 245 -7.40 73.00 -12.91
C PHE A 245 -7.83 73.87 -14.10
N TYR A 246 -8.43 73.29 -15.14
CA TYR A 246 -8.83 74.01 -16.35
C TYR A 246 -10.25 74.61 -16.29
N THR A 247 -11.12 74.18 -15.37
CA THR A 247 -12.51 74.64 -15.28
C THR A 247 -12.79 75.70 -14.21
N ARG A 248 -11.78 76.24 -13.52
CA ARG A 248 -12.01 77.35 -12.56
C ARG A 248 -11.89 78.73 -13.23
N GLU A 249 -12.97 79.49 -13.08
CA GLU A 249 -13.22 80.86 -13.53
C GLU A 249 -12.21 81.91 -13.00
N PRO A 250 -12.14 83.10 -13.63
CA PRO A 250 -11.05 84.09 -13.52
C PRO A 250 -11.06 84.92 -12.23
N THR A 251 -11.04 84.26 -11.07
CA THR A 251 -10.87 84.92 -9.75
C THR A 251 -9.53 84.59 -9.09
N ASP A 252 -8.68 83.81 -9.74
CA ASP A 252 -7.35 83.40 -9.23
C ASP A 252 -6.20 84.33 -9.67
N ALA A 253 -6.47 85.45 -10.37
CA ALA A 253 -5.43 86.43 -10.72
C ALA A 253 -4.81 87.08 -9.47
N ASP A 254 -5.64 87.52 -8.51
CA ASP A 254 -5.18 88.09 -7.22
C ASP A 254 -4.43 87.05 -6.37
N ARG A 255 -4.81 85.78 -6.48
CA ARG A 255 -4.18 84.69 -5.72
C ARG A 255 -2.84 84.29 -6.33
N ALA A 256 -2.72 84.31 -7.66
CA ALA A 256 -1.47 84.12 -8.37
C ALA A 256 -0.49 85.29 -8.13
N GLU A 257 -0.98 86.53 -8.09
CA GLU A 257 -0.16 87.71 -7.77
C GLU A 257 0.35 87.67 -6.32
N LYS A 258 -0.48 87.21 -5.37
CA LYS A 258 -0.08 87.03 -3.98
C LYS A 258 1.00 85.95 -3.80
N LEU A 259 0.87 84.81 -4.50
CA LEU A 259 1.87 83.75 -4.51
C LEU A 259 3.18 84.18 -5.19
N LEU A 260 3.11 85.00 -6.25
CA LEU A 260 4.30 85.57 -6.89
C LEU A 260 5.05 86.54 -5.96
N ASN A 261 4.33 87.37 -5.20
CA ASN A 261 4.95 88.25 -4.21
C ASN A 261 5.58 87.46 -3.04
N GLU A 262 4.92 86.41 -2.54
CA GLU A 262 5.49 85.53 -1.50
C GLU A 262 6.77 84.82 -2.00
N ILE A 263 6.79 84.35 -3.25
CA ILE A 263 7.99 83.75 -3.86
C ILE A 263 9.10 84.80 -4.05
N ALA A 264 8.78 86.04 -4.43
CA ALA A 264 9.77 87.10 -4.57
C ALA A 264 10.38 87.50 -3.23
N GLU A 265 9.60 87.51 -2.15
CA GLU A 265 10.05 87.82 -0.80
C GLU A 265 10.96 86.70 -0.25
N ASP A 266 10.61 85.43 -0.48
CA ASP A 266 11.45 84.27 -0.12
C ASP A 266 12.79 84.25 -0.90
N VAL A 267 12.79 84.62 -2.18
CA VAL A 267 14.03 84.71 -2.98
C VAL A 267 14.93 85.85 -2.49
N ILE A 268 14.38 87.01 -2.10
CA ILE A 268 15.15 88.12 -1.53
C ILE A 268 15.73 87.76 -0.15
N LEU A 269 15.00 86.99 0.66
CA LEU A 269 15.47 86.48 1.95
C LEU A 269 16.58 85.42 1.80
N LEU A 270 16.54 84.63 0.72
CA LEU A 270 17.60 83.68 0.36
C LEU A 270 18.86 84.37 -0.19
N ASP A 271 18.74 85.54 -0.82
CA ASP A 271 19.88 86.29 -1.40
C ASP A 271 20.53 87.28 -0.40
N THR A 272 19.88 87.58 0.72
CA THR A 272 20.40 88.50 1.77
C THR A 272 21.05 87.79 2.97
N ASN A 273 21.00 86.46 3.02
CA ASN A 273 21.77 85.63 3.95
C ASN A 273 22.74 84.71 3.19
N PRO A 274 23.97 85.16 2.88
CA PRO A 274 25.02 84.24 2.47
C PRO A 274 25.32 83.33 3.67
N VAL A 275 25.06 82.03 3.52
CA VAL A 275 25.43 80.99 4.47
C VAL A 275 26.95 81.05 4.73
N PRO A 276 27.43 81.34 5.96
CA PRO A 276 28.78 80.97 6.41
C PRO A 276 28.86 79.49 6.80
#